data_AF-A0A1C6E2Z4-F1
#
_entry.id   AF-A0A1C6E2Z4-F1
#
_cell.length_a   1.000
_cell.length_b   1.000
_cell.length_c   1.000
_cell.angle_alpha   90.00
_cell.angle_beta   90.00
_cell.angle_gamma   90.00
#
_symmetry.space_group_name_H-M   'P 1'
#
loop_
_entity.id
_entity.type
_entity.pdbx_description
1 polymer ?
#
loop_
_entity_poly.entity_id
_entity_poly.type
_entity_poly.pdbx_seq_one_letter_code
_entity_poly.pdbx_strand_id
1 'polypeptide(L)'
;MNQALAQVFREHCPSFHGFTGGMGEDDPRIRDFFGGAYEKRRFPNPLTLDRDQFLRRCFSSSYALREGDADYEAFRAALEALFDTFASGGQLIQPNETVAYVGIPAAPRG
;
A
#
# COMPACT_ATOMS: atom_id res chain seq x y z
N MET A 1 -12.60 0.96 -3.01
CA MET A 1 -11.48 1.76 -2.45
C MET A 1 -10.10 1.36 -2.99
N ASN A 2 -9.43 0.27 -2.56
CA ASN A 2 -8.03 -0.01 -2.94
C ASN A 2 -7.75 -0.06 -4.45
N GLN A 3 -8.64 -0.65 -5.25
CA GLN A 3 -8.49 -0.68 -6.71
C GLN A 3 -8.56 0.72 -7.32
N ALA A 4 -9.49 1.55 -6.84
CA ALA A 4 -9.65 2.94 -7.29
C ALA A 4 -8.45 3.80 -6.85
N LEU A 5 -7.95 3.60 -5.62
CA LEU A 5 -6.72 4.24 -5.16
C LEU A 5 -5.53 3.85 -6.05
N ALA A 6 -5.36 2.56 -6.36
CA ALA A 6 -4.31 2.09 -7.26
C ALA A 6 -4.45 2.66 -8.68
N GLN A 7 -5.66 2.98 -9.12
CA GLN A 7 -5.88 3.63 -10.41
C GLN A 7 -5.38 5.07 -10.39
N VAL A 8 -5.74 5.86 -9.37
CA VAL A 8 -5.23 7.25 -9.21
C VAL A 8 -3.69 7.26 -9.20
N PHE A 9 -3.06 6.36 -8.45
CA PHE A 9 -1.60 6.26 -8.44
C PHE A 9 -1.02 5.84 -9.80
N ARG A 10 -1.67 4.94 -10.56
CA ARG A 10 -1.21 4.57 -11.91
C ARG A 10 -1.32 5.70 -12.92
N GLU A 11 -2.33 6.54 -12.78
CA GLU A 11 -2.57 7.67 -13.68
C GLU A 11 -1.57 8.81 -13.44
N HIS A 12 -1.24 9.08 -12.17
CA HIS A 12 -0.44 10.26 -11.80
C HIS A 12 1.02 9.97 -11.42
N CYS A 13 1.36 8.75 -10.97
CA CYS A 13 2.67 8.44 -10.41
C CYS A 13 3.40 7.40 -11.27
N PRO A 14 4.33 7.80 -12.17
CA PRO A 14 5.01 6.89 -13.09
C PRO A 14 5.79 5.77 -12.40
N SER A 15 6.29 6.02 -11.18
CA SER A 15 7.04 5.05 -10.38
C SER A 15 6.16 4.06 -9.61
N PHE A 16 4.83 4.16 -9.73
CA PHE A 16 3.91 3.29 -9.03
C PHE A 16 3.73 1.95 -9.76
N HIS A 17 4.19 0.88 -9.10
CA HIS A 17 4.08 -0.49 -9.61
C HIS A 17 3.18 -1.38 -8.73
N GLY A 18 2.43 -0.78 -7.80
CA GLY A 18 1.58 -1.48 -6.84
C GLY A 18 1.97 -1.22 -5.37
N PHE A 19 1.04 -1.48 -4.46
CA PHE A 19 1.21 -1.20 -3.02
C PHE A 19 2.13 -2.18 -2.28
N THR A 20 2.38 -3.36 -2.85
CA THR A 20 3.15 -4.42 -2.17
C THR A 20 4.66 -4.36 -2.45
N GLY A 21 5.15 -3.32 -3.13
CA GLY A 21 6.58 -3.21 -3.47
C GLY A 21 7.10 -4.39 -4.31
N GLY A 22 6.22 -4.97 -5.13
CA GLY A 22 6.52 -6.15 -5.94
C GLY A 22 6.55 -7.46 -5.15
N MET A 23 6.16 -7.47 -3.87
CA MET A 23 5.91 -8.73 -3.15
C MET A 23 4.58 -9.34 -3.58
N GLY A 24 4.64 -10.58 -4.02
CA GLY A 24 3.48 -11.39 -4.37
C GLY A 24 3.01 -12.26 -3.22
N GLU A 25 1.85 -12.89 -3.40
CA GLU A 25 1.47 -14.05 -2.60
C GLU A 25 2.50 -15.16 -2.78
N ASP A 26 2.97 -15.73 -1.66
CA ASP A 26 3.97 -16.80 -1.61
C ASP A 26 5.28 -16.46 -2.33
N ASP A 27 5.73 -15.22 -2.11
CA ASP A 27 6.95 -14.68 -2.69
C ASP A 27 8.17 -15.60 -2.48
N PRO A 28 8.86 -16.03 -3.55
CA PRO A 28 10.01 -16.91 -3.47
C PRO A 28 11.11 -16.38 -2.53
N ARG A 29 11.25 -15.06 -2.39
CA ARG A 29 12.27 -14.46 -1.50
C ARG A 29 12.01 -14.80 -0.04
N ILE A 30 10.74 -14.84 0.37
CA ILE A 30 10.33 -15.21 1.74
C ILE A 30 10.56 -16.71 1.95
N ARG A 31 10.16 -17.52 0.96
CA ARG A 31 10.39 -18.95 0.97
C ARG A 31 11.88 -19.28 1.10
N ASP A 32 12.71 -18.67 0.27
CA ASP A 32 14.14 -18.92 0.22
C ASP A 32 14.82 -18.42 1.52
N PHE A 33 14.35 -17.31 2.10
CA PHE A 33 14.83 -16.79 3.38
C PHE A 33 14.60 -17.78 4.54
N PHE A 34 13.44 -18.42 4.61
CA PHE A 34 13.10 -19.40 5.65
C PHE A 34 13.38 -20.86 5.25
N GLY A 35 14.00 -21.10 4.08
CA GLY A 35 14.25 -22.46 3.57
C GLY A 35 12.97 -23.26 3.34
N GLY A 36 11.85 -22.60 3.10
CA GLY A 36 10.52 -23.19 2.94
C GLY A 36 9.81 -23.57 4.24
N ALA A 37 10.43 -23.36 5.41
CA ALA A 37 9.86 -23.70 6.71
C ALA A 37 9.46 -22.45 7.50
N TYR A 38 8.22 -21.98 7.30
CA TYR A 38 7.64 -20.86 8.04
C TYR A 38 6.13 -21.01 8.17
N GLU A 39 5.59 -20.38 9.20
CA GLU A 39 4.16 -20.15 9.35
C GLU A 39 3.78 -18.81 8.71
N LYS A 40 2.68 -18.78 7.97
CA LYS A 40 2.08 -17.56 7.42
C LYS A 40 0.79 -17.28 8.15
N ARG A 41 0.70 -16.12 8.81
CA ARG A 41 -0.49 -15.64 9.49
C ARG A 41 -1.04 -14.39 8.83
N ARG A 42 -2.36 -14.29 8.73
CA ARG A 42 -3.07 -13.15 8.18
C ARG A 42 -3.98 -12.55 9.24
N PHE A 43 -3.94 -11.23 9.38
CA PHE A 43 -4.76 -10.50 10.33
C PHE A 43 -5.48 -9.38 9.59
N PRO A 44 -6.83 -9.35 9.60
CA PRO A 44 -7.59 -8.20 9.15
C PRO A 44 -7.16 -6.97 9.93
N ASN A 45 -6.76 -5.91 9.23
CA ASN A 45 -6.30 -4.68 9.84
C ASN A 45 -6.81 -3.48 9.02
N PRO A 46 -8.14 -3.29 8.93
CA PRO A 46 -8.71 -2.18 8.18
C PRO A 46 -8.27 -0.85 8.78
N LEU A 47 -7.92 0.11 7.91
CA LEU A 47 -7.50 1.44 8.34
C LEU A 47 -8.72 2.36 8.29
N THR A 48 -9.04 2.99 9.41
CA THR A 48 -10.04 4.07 9.48
C THR A 48 -9.30 5.39 9.47
N LEU A 49 -9.52 6.19 8.43
CA LEU A 49 -8.76 7.40 8.15
C LEU A 49 -9.73 8.57 7.95
N ASP A 50 -9.46 9.69 8.63
CA ASP A 50 -10.01 10.97 8.20
C ASP A 50 -9.28 11.47 6.93
N ARG A 51 -9.76 12.58 6.38
CA ARG A 51 -9.21 13.15 5.14
C ARG A 51 -7.71 13.42 5.25
N ASP A 52 -7.26 14.04 6.34
CA ASP A 52 -5.86 14.42 6.50
C ASP A 52 -4.96 13.20 6.69
N GLN A 53 -5.41 12.20 7.46
CA GLN A 53 -4.71 10.93 7.64
C GLN A 53 -4.58 10.18 6.31
N PHE A 54 -5.65 10.16 5.51
CA PHE A 54 -5.63 9.54 4.19
C PHE A 54 -4.65 10.25 3.24
N LEU A 55 -4.69 11.57 3.14
CA LEU A 55 -3.78 12.33 2.28
C LEU A 55 -2.33 12.19 2.73
N ARG A 56 -2.04 12.37 4.03
CA ARG A 56 -0.67 12.19 4.57
C ARG A 56 -0.12 10.81 4.26
N ARG A 57 -0.94 9.77 4.36
CA ARG A 57 -0.55 8.39 4.03
C ARG A 57 -0.27 8.22 2.54
N CYS A 58 -1.05 8.84 1.66
CA CYS A 58 -0.81 8.77 0.23
C CYS A 58 0.50 9.47 -0.15
N PHE A 59 0.75 10.67 0.36
CA PHE A 59 1.95 11.46 0.06
C PHE A 59 3.23 10.96 0.74
N SER A 60 3.14 10.12 1.78
CA SER A 60 4.33 9.50 2.38
C SER A 60 4.91 8.34 1.58
N SER A 61 4.22 7.90 0.52
CA SER A 61 4.68 6.82 -0.35
C SER A 61 5.85 7.27 -1.23
N SER A 62 6.85 6.41 -1.40
CA SER A 62 8.08 6.75 -2.15
C SER A 62 7.85 7.10 -3.63
N TYR A 63 6.75 6.63 -4.21
CA TYR A 63 6.34 6.88 -5.59
C TYR A 63 5.37 8.05 -5.75
N ALA A 64 4.92 8.70 -4.67
CA ALA A 64 3.99 9.82 -4.77
C ALA A 64 4.67 11.07 -5.37
N LEU A 65 3.89 11.85 -6.13
CA LEU A 65 4.31 13.19 -6.57
C LEU A 65 4.51 14.11 -5.36
N ARG A 66 5.41 15.07 -5.50
CA ARG A 66 5.76 16.08 -4.50
C ARG A 66 5.33 17.47 -4.94
N GLU A 67 5.24 18.39 -3.99
CA GLU A 67 5.04 19.80 -4.28
C GLU A 67 6.14 20.29 -5.23
N GLY A 68 5.72 20.87 -6.36
CA GLY A 68 6.60 21.30 -7.45
C GLY A 68 6.60 20.39 -8.69
N ASP A 69 6.09 19.16 -8.58
CA ASP A 69 5.84 18.31 -9.75
C ASP A 69 4.65 18.85 -10.56
N ALA A 70 4.73 18.79 -11.90
CA ALA A 70 3.74 19.39 -12.79
C ALA A 70 2.30 18.90 -12.54
N ASP A 71 2.14 17.61 -12.20
CA ASP A 71 0.83 16.97 -11.99
C ASP A 71 0.42 16.87 -10.51
N TYR A 72 1.15 17.51 -9.59
CA TYR A 72 0.91 17.39 -8.15
C TYR A 72 -0.51 17.83 -7.75
N GLU A 73 -0.96 18.98 -8.23
CA GLU A 73 -2.29 19.50 -7.87
C GLU A 73 -3.42 18.62 -8.42
N ALA A 74 -3.26 18.10 -9.64
CA ALA A 74 -4.22 17.17 -10.24
C ALA A 74 -4.27 15.84 -9.45
N PHE A 75 -3.12 15.32 -9.05
CA PHE A 75 -3.01 14.13 -8.21
C PHE A 75 -3.66 14.33 -6.84
N ARG A 76 -3.40 15.46 -6.18
CA ARG A 76 -4.02 15.82 -4.92
C ARG A 76 -5.54 15.90 -5.05
N ALA A 77 -6.05 16.60 -6.06
CA ALA A 77 -7.49 16.73 -6.31
C ALA A 77 -8.15 15.35 -6.56
N ALA A 78 -7.48 14.45 -7.29
CA ALA A 78 -7.97 13.10 -7.52
C ALA A 78 -8.05 12.28 -6.22
N LEU A 79 -7.06 12.41 -5.33
CA LEU A 79 -7.09 11.79 -4.00
C LEU A 79 -8.22 12.35 -3.12
N GLU A 80 -8.40 13.67 -3.11
CA GLU A 80 -9.48 14.32 -2.35
C GLU A 80 -10.87 13.88 -2.86
N ALA A 81 -11.06 13.83 -4.17
CA ALA A 81 -12.31 13.33 -4.78
C ALA A 81 -12.55 11.84 -4.48
N LEU A 82 -11.48 11.03 -4.44
CA LEU A 82 -11.55 9.64 -4.05
C LEU A 82 -12.00 9.51 -2.59
N PHE A 83 -11.44 10.31 -1.68
CA PHE A 83 -11.88 10.36 -0.29
C PHE A 83 -13.38 10.69 -0.21
N ASP A 84 -13.82 11.73 -0.90
CA ASP A 84 -15.23 12.17 -0.90
C ASP A 84 -16.20 11.12 -1.44
N THR A 85 -15.74 10.28 -2.37
CA THR A 85 -16.53 9.18 -2.93
C THR A 85 -16.73 8.02 -1.94
N PHE A 86 -15.71 7.71 -1.13
CA PHE A 86 -15.69 6.50 -0.29
C PHE A 86 -15.91 6.79 1.20
N ALA A 87 -15.73 8.03 1.65
CA ALA A 87 -15.90 8.38 3.04
C ALA A 87 -17.38 8.41 3.44
N SER A 88 -17.66 7.99 4.68
CA SER A 88 -18.96 8.11 5.31
C SER A 88 -18.77 8.67 6.72
N GLY A 89 -19.54 9.69 7.08
CA GLY A 89 -19.38 10.37 8.38
C GLY A 89 -17.99 10.98 8.59
N GLY A 90 -17.33 11.43 7.51
CA GLY A 90 -15.98 12.00 7.55
C GLY A 90 -14.86 10.97 7.73
N GLN A 91 -15.17 9.67 7.66
CA GLN A 91 -14.20 8.59 7.81
C GLN A 91 -14.20 7.70 6.57
N LEU A 92 -13.01 7.34 6.11
CA LEU A 92 -12.79 6.38 5.05
C LEU A 92 -12.25 5.09 5.64
N ILE A 93 -12.88 3.96 5.31
CA ILE A 93 -12.37 2.64 5.68
C ILE A 93 -11.60 2.07 4.49
N GLN A 94 -10.28 2.02 4.60
CA GLN A 94 -9.43 1.37 3.63
C GLN A 94 -9.22 -0.11 4.05
N PRO A 95 -9.68 -1.09 3.25
CA PRO A 95 -9.39 -2.49 3.51
C PRO A 95 -7.88 -2.72 3.52
N ASN A 96 -7.37 -3.36 4.56
CA ASN A 96 -5.96 -3.65 4.70
C ASN A 96 -5.78 -4.95 5.52
N GLU A 97 -4.72 -5.68 5.22
CA GLU A 97 -4.38 -6.94 5.86
C GLU A 97 -2.91 -6.88 6.27
N THR A 98 -2.64 -7.35 7.49
CA THR A 98 -1.27 -7.59 7.94
C THR A 98 -0.95 -9.06 7.73
N VAL A 99 0.07 -9.36 6.92
CA VAL A 99 0.58 -10.71 6.72
C VAL A 99 1.91 -10.84 7.46
N ALA A 100 1.99 -11.82 8.37
CA ALA A 100 3.20 -12.12 9.13
C ALA A 100 3.76 -13.49 8.74
N TYR A 101 5.07 -13.56 8.57
CA TYR A 101 5.81 -14.78 8.30
C TYR A 101 6.72 -15.08 9.49
N VAL A 102 6.58 -16.26 10.09
CA VAL A 102 7.30 -16.64 11.33
C VAL A 102 8.01 -17.97 11.10
N GLY A 103 9.32 -17.98 11.26
CA GLY A 103 10.14 -19.18 11.07
C GLY A 103 11.60 -18.94 11.47
N ILE A 104 12.44 -19.95 11.25
CA ILE A 104 13.88 -19.84 11.43
C ILE A 104 14.50 -19.60 10.05
N PRO A 105 15.36 -18.57 9.88
CA PRO A 105 16.05 -18.35 8.62
C PRO A 105 16.84 -19.59 8.19
N ALA A 106 16.92 -19.83 6.87
CA ALA A 106 17.76 -20.89 6.32
C ALA A 106 19.22 -20.66 6.72
N ALA A 107 19.96 -21.75 6.94
CA ALA A 107 21.40 -21.67 7.12
C ALA A 107 22.05 -20.99 5.90
N PRO A 108 23.09 -20.16 6.09
CA PRO A 108 23.81 -19.55 4.97
C PRO A 108 24.30 -20.65 4.03
N ARG A 109 24.11 -20.46 2.72
CA ARG A 109 24.79 -21.27 1.73
C ARG A 109 26.22 -20.75 1.65
N GLY A 110 27.18 -21.55 2.14
CA GLY A 110 28.61 -21.29 2.02
C GLY A 110 29.09 -21.29 0.58
#